data_AF-A0A537ZY09-F1
#
_entry.id   AF-A0A537ZY09-F1
#
_cell.length_a   1.000
_cell.length_b   1.000
_cell.length_c   1.000
_cell.angle_alpha   90.00
_cell.angle_beta   90.00
_cell.angle_gamma   90.00
#
_symmetry.space_group_name_H-M   'P 1'
#
loop_
_entity.id
_entity.type
_entity.pdbx_description
1 polymer ?
#
loop_
_entity_poly.entity_id
_entity_poly.type
_entity_poly.pdbx_seq_one_letter_code
_entity_poly.pdbx_strand_id
1 'polypeptide(L)'
;MARLLIITCVSTTLALSACGGGADPETTGMSGARHAGLSPSTKRALKVRAKPVSPVVKPKSGSPETPIVVAFTAGDRTGVIGQARRGYEAYVRGPGRIGCQFDTAAGGRYTRAGQPVRIVLDPGEMEGPNTWCSGPFHGTVKLQIGYACPSHGACHIPKGFPRIRPQTVGHFRFEIQQ
;
A
#
# COMPACT_ATOMS: atom_id res chain seq x y z
N MET A 1 12.93 28.19 -5.49
CA MET A 1 11.76 28.91 -6.05
C MET A 1 10.54 28.00 -5.94
N ALA A 2 9.76 28.13 -4.87
CA ALA A 2 8.61 27.27 -4.59
C ALA A 2 7.34 27.84 -5.22
N ARG A 3 6.70 27.10 -6.12
CA ARG A 3 5.37 27.44 -6.67
C ARG A 3 4.30 26.80 -5.80
N LEU A 4 3.62 27.65 -5.04
CA LEU A 4 2.44 27.34 -4.23
C LEU A 4 1.24 27.12 -5.18
N LEU A 5 0.72 25.90 -5.25
CA LEU A 5 -0.51 25.58 -6.00
C LEU A 5 -1.70 25.71 -5.06
N ILE A 6 -2.45 26.81 -5.22
CA ILE A 6 -3.70 27.09 -4.52
C ILE A 6 -4.81 26.28 -5.21
N ILE A 7 -5.37 25.29 -4.54
CA ILE A 7 -6.55 24.56 -4.98
C ILE A 7 -7.78 25.24 -4.38
N THR A 8 -8.50 26.00 -5.19
CA THR A 8 -9.81 26.57 -4.85
C THR A 8 -10.88 25.48 -4.95
N CYS A 9 -11.47 25.09 -3.80
CA CYS A 9 -12.68 24.29 -3.78
C CYS A 9 -13.89 25.19 -4.02
N VAL A 10 -14.62 24.93 -5.10
CA VAL A 10 -15.94 25.51 -5.38
C VAL A 10 -16.97 24.70 -4.59
N SER A 11 -17.57 25.34 -3.58
CA SER A 11 -18.67 24.77 -2.80
C SER A 11 -20.00 25.00 -3.53
N THR A 12 -20.65 23.92 -3.96
CA THR A 12 -22.02 23.98 -4.49
C THR A 12 -23.00 23.61 -3.39
N THR A 13 -23.77 24.59 -2.93
CA THR A 13 -24.85 24.45 -1.96
C THR A 13 -26.12 23.98 -2.66
N LEU A 14 -26.75 22.90 -2.19
CA LEU A 14 -28.13 22.54 -2.55
C LEU A 14 -28.91 22.13 -1.30
N ALA A 15 -30.18 22.52 -1.32
CA ALA A 15 -31.04 22.80 -0.17
C ALA A 15 -31.88 21.62 0.36
N LEU A 16 -32.47 21.89 1.53
CA LEU A 16 -33.40 21.10 2.36
C LEU A 16 -34.62 20.52 1.61
N SER A 17 -35.16 19.41 2.13
CA SER A 17 -36.59 19.10 2.13
C SER A 17 -36.98 18.21 3.31
N ALA A 18 -38.27 18.20 3.63
CA ALA A 18 -38.88 18.18 4.96
C ALA A 18 -39.41 16.82 5.49
N CYS A 19 -39.69 16.84 6.80
CA CYS A 19 -40.72 16.16 7.63
C CYS A 19 -41.38 14.84 7.19
N GLY A 20 -41.45 13.90 8.14
CA GLY A 20 -42.45 12.83 8.19
C GLY A 20 -42.29 11.97 9.44
N GLY A 21 -43.18 12.15 10.43
CA GLY A 21 -43.25 11.33 11.63
C GLY A 21 -44.11 10.07 11.45
N GLY A 22 -43.85 9.07 12.28
CA GLY A 22 -44.65 7.84 12.39
C GLY A 22 -44.02 6.87 13.40
N ALA A 23 -44.70 6.71 14.55
CA ALA A 23 -44.52 5.64 15.52
C ALA A 23 -45.17 4.33 14.99
N ASP A 24 -45.00 3.09 15.47
CA ASP A 24 -44.62 2.48 16.75
C ASP A 24 -43.88 1.11 16.49
N PRO A 25 -44.02 0.02 17.28
CA PRO A 25 -42.99 -0.58 18.13
C PRO A 25 -42.61 -2.01 17.67
N GLU A 26 -41.99 -2.79 18.57
CA GLU A 26 -41.44 -4.15 18.39
C GLU A 26 -40.03 -4.23 17.80
N THR A 27 -39.03 -4.15 18.69
CA THR A 27 -37.74 -4.80 18.43
C THR A 27 -37.57 -5.98 19.37
N THR A 28 -38.05 -7.11 18.87
CA THR A 28 -37.64 -8.48 19.15
C THR A 28 -36.19 -8.58 19.64
N GLY A 29 -36.03 -9.16 20.82
CA GLY A 29 -34.74 -9.56 21.33
C GLY A 29 -34.05 -10.58 20.42
N MET A 30 -32.79 -10.32 20.09
CA MET A 30 -31.75 -11.34 20.04
C MET A 30 -30.43 -10.65 20.40
N SER A 31 -30.24 -10.48 21.71
CA SER A 31 -28.91 -10.29 22.31
C SER A 31 -28.14 -11.61 22.22
N GLY A 32 -27.80 -12.00 20.99
CA GLY A 32 -26.75 -12.94 20.73
C GLY A 32 -25.50 -12.11 20.51
N ALA A 33 -24.71 -11.90 21.55
CA ALA A 33 -23.34 -11.40 21.45
C ALA A 33 -22.54 -12.40 20.62
N ARG A 34 -22.72 -12.36 19.29
CA ARG A 34 -21.87 -13.04 18.33
C ARG A 34 -20.51 -12.42 18.56
N HIS A 35 -19.59 -13.18 19.16
CA HIS A 35 -18.17 -12.87 19.10
C HIS A 35 -17.90 -12.37 17.68
N ALA A 36 -17.52 -11.10 17.55
CA ALA A 36 -17.39 -10.42 16.26
C ALA A 36 -16.23 -11.05 15.48
N GLY A 37 -16.50 -12.23 14.92
CA GLY A 37 -15.57 -12.98 14.12
C GLY A 37 -15.29 -12.21 12.85
N LEU A 38 -14.07 -12.36 12.34
CA LEU A 38 -13.68 -11.77 11.07
C LEU A 38 -14.72 -12.10 9.99
N SER A 39 -15.16 -11.06 9.26
CA SER A 39 -16.07 -11.23 8.11
C SER A 39 -15.53 -12.31 7.16
N PRO A 40 -16.40 -13.10 6.50
CA PRO A 40 -15.98 -14.09 5.50
C PRO A 40 -15.01 -13.52 4.45
N SER A 41 -15.23 -12.28 4.02
CA SER A 41 -14.34 -11.56 3.07
C SER A 41 -12.95 -11.32 3.66
N THR A 42 -12.88 -10.95 4.95
CA THR A 42 -11.61 -10.80 5.68
C THR A 42 -10.89 -12.14 5.79
N LYS A 43 -11.59 -13.22 6.18
CA LYS A 43 -10.99 -14.56 6.26
C LYS A 43 -10.40 -15.00 4.91
N ARG A 44 -11.12 -14.75 3.80
CA ARG A 44 -10.64 -15.04 2.45
C ARG A 44 -9.41 -14.21 2.10
N ALA A 45 -9.41 -12.91 2.38
CA ALA A 45 -8.26 -12.04 2.11
C ALA A 45 -6.99 -12.47 2.86
N LEU A 46 -7.15 -13.02 4.06
CA LEU A 46 -6.05 -13.48 4.91
C LEU A 46 -5.48 -14.85 4.49
N LYS A 47 -6.28 -15.71 3.83
CA LYS A 47 -5.86 -17.08 3.42
C LYS A 47 -5.14 -17.13 2.07
N VAL A 48 -4.80 -15.99 1.46
CA VAL A 48 -4.25 -15.98 0.09
C VAL A 48 -2.74 -16.24 0.10
N ARG A 49 -2.33 -17.32 -0.57
CA ARG A 49 -0.95 -17.52 -1.01
C ARG A 49 -0.66 -16.55 -2.15
N ALA A 50 0.31 -15.67 -1.95
CA ALA A 50 0.65 -14.65 -2.91
C ALA A 50 1.13 -15.29 -4.22
N LYS A 51 0.65 -14.78 -5.36
CA LYS A 51 1.11 -15.28 -6.65
C LYS A 51 2.48 -14.67 -6.98
N PRO A 52 3.43 -15.46 -7.50
CA PRO A 52 4.69 -14.92 -8.02
C PRO A 52 4.43 -13.90 -9.13
N VAL A 53 5.29 -12.90 -9.21
CA VAL A 53 5.32 -11.87 -10.26
C VAL A 53 6.71 -11.81 -10.87
N SER A 54 6.81 -11.24 -12.07
CA SER A 54 8.09 -11.03 -12.78
C SER A 54 8.35 -9.52 -12.90
N PRO A 55 9.07 -8.91 -11.94
CA PRO A 55 9.36 -7.48 -12.00
C PRO A 55 10.36 -7.15 -13.10
N VAL A 56 10.10 -6.04 -13.78
CA VAL A 56 11.00 -5.39 -14.74
C VAL A 56 11.43 -4.06 -14.15
N VAL A 57 12.73 -3.80 -14.18
CA VAL A 57 13.31 -2.55 -13.64
C VAL A 57 13.73 -1.64 -14.77
N LYS A 58 13.37 -0.35 -14.66
CA LYS A 58 13.78 0.70 -15.60
C LYS A 58 14.18 1.98 -14.86
N PRO A 59 15.37 2.54 -15.16
CA PRO A 59 16.45 1.90 -15.91
C PRO A 59 17.11 0.76 -15.11
N LYS A 60 17.86 -0.13 -15.76
CA LYS A 60 18.64 -1.18 -15.07
C LYS A 60 19.93 -0.63 -14.43
N SER A 61 20.41 0.51 -14.92
CA SER A 61 21.54 1.25 -14.40
C SER A 61 21.21 2.74 -14.36
N GLY A 62 21.79 3.49 -13.42
CA GLY A 62 21.55 4.93 -13.30
C GLY A 62 22.65 5.67 -12.54
N SER A 63 22.53 6.98 -12.46
CA SER A 63 23.33 7.86 -11.60
C SER A 63 22.77 7.89 -10.16
N PRO A 64 23.47 8.50 -9.18
CA PRO A 64 23.01 8.56 -7.79
C PRO A 64 21.64 9.21 -7.60
N GLU A 65 21.18 10.06 -8.52
CA GLU A 65 19.88 10.75 -8.45
C GLU A 65 18.80 10.03 -9.27
N THR A 66 19.14 8.94 -9.98
CA THR A 66 18.22 8.32 -10.92
C THR A 66 17.06 7.61 -10.20
N PRO A 67 15.80 7.97 -10.48
CA PRO A 67 14.66 7.23 -9.98
C PRO A 67 14.57 5.87 -10.68
N ILE A 68 14.34 4.82 -9.90
CA ILE A 68 14.25 3.45 -10.37
C ILE A 68 12.79 2.99 -10.34
N VAL A 69 12.23 2.65 -11.50
CA VAL A 69 10.86 2.16 -11.62
C VAL A 69 10.85 0.64 -11.66
N VAL A 70 10.14 0.03 -10.70
CA VAL A 70 9.85 -1.40 -10.65
C VAL A 70 8.44 -1.64 -11.16
N ALA A 71 8.31 -2.28 -12.31
CA ALA A 71 7.05 -2.55 -12.99
C ALA A 71 6.75 -4.04 -13.06
N PHE A 72 5.49 -4.43 -12.87
CA PHE A 72 5.03 -5.82 -13.01
C PHE A 72 3.52 -5.87 -13.20
N THR A 73 3.01 -7.03 -13.60
CA THR A 73 1.56 -7.30 -13.62
C THR A 73 1.13 -7.88 -12.27
N ALA A 74 0.11 -7.29 -11.64
CA ALA A 74 -0.39 -7.74 -10.35
C ALA A 74 -0.94 -9.18 -10.43
N GLY A 75 -0.34 -10.13 -9.68
CA GLY A 75 -0.89 -11.48 -9.56
C GLY A 75 -2.19 -11.54 -8.72
N ASP A 76 -2.31 -10.59 -7.80
CA ASP A 76 -3.37 -10.46 -6.81
C ASP A 76 -4.03 -9.07 -6.83
N ARG A 77 -5.33 -9.01 -6.49
CA ARG A 77 -6.04 -7.74 -6.20
C ARG A 77 -5.53 -7.13 -4.89
N THR A 78 -5.20 -5.84 -4.92
CA THR A 78 -4.81 -5.04 -3.75
C THR A 78 -5.91 -4.02 -3.38
N GLY A 79 -5.74 -3.34 -2.26
CA GLY A 79 -6.73 -2.45 -1.65
C GLY A 79 -7.35 -3.00 -0.37
N VAL A 80 -8.44 -2.39 0.06
CA VAL A 80 -9.21 -2.80 1.24
C VAL A 80 -10.24 -3.86 0.85
N ILE A 81 -10.23 -4.99 1.55
CA ILE A 81 -11.12 -6.15 1.35
C ILE A 81 -11.66 -6.57 2.71
N GLY A 82 -12.91 -6.18 3.00
CA GLY A 82 -13.46 -6.29 4.35
C GLY A 82 -12.61 -5.44 5.31
N GLN A 83 -12.04 -6.07 6.33
CA GLN A 83 -11.17 -5.42 7.33
C GLN A 83 -9.68 -5.56 7.03
N ALA A 84 -9.31 -6.21 5.92
CA ALA A 84 -7.92 -6.38 5.53
C ALA A 84 -7.51 -5.36 4.47
N ARG A 85 -6.32 -4.79 4.60
CA ARG A 85 -5.63 -4.06 3.53
C ARG A 85 -4.57 -4.96 2.90
N ARG A 86 -4.46 -4.91 1.58
CA ARG A 86 -3.46 -5.64 0.81
C ARG A 86 -2.74 -4.67 -0.13
N GLY A 87 -1.42 -4.75 -0.20
CA GLY A 87 -0.62 -3.86 -1.03
C GLY A 87 0.67 -4.53 -1.50
N TYR A 88 1.22 -4.04 -2.61
CA TYR A 88 2.58 -4.38 -3.01
C TYR A 88 3.55 -3.32 -2.49
N GLU A 89 4.72 -3.76 -2.09
CA GLU A 89 5.84 -2.92 -1.68
C GLU A 89 7.10 -3.44 -2.35
N ALA A 90 7.90 -2.54 -2.92
CA ALA A 90 9.25 -2.87 -3.35
C ALA A 90 10.22 -2.46 -2.25
N TYR A 91 11.04 -3.39 -1.80
CA TYR A 91 12.16 -3.14 -0.89
C TYR A 91 13.46 -3.41 -1.62
N VAL A 92 14.46 -2.55 -1.42
CA VAL A 92 15.79 -2.70 -2.02
C VAL A 92 16.89 -2.49 -0.98
N ARG A 93 18.03 -3.17 -1.19
CA ARG A 93 19.27 -2.95 -0.45
C ARG A 93 20.48 -3.02 -1.38
N GLY A 94 21.45 -2.15 -1.18
CA GLY A 94 22.71 -2.05 -1.90
C GLY A 94 23.89 -1.80 -0.94
N PRO A 95 25.04 -1.34 -1.46
CA PRO A 95 26.23 -1.11 -0.65
C PRO A 95 26.04 0.09 0.28
N GLY A 96 26.23 -0.10 1.59
CA GLY A 96 26.12 0.96 2.58
C GLY A 96 27.35 1.86 2.62
N ARG A 97 27.18 3.17 2.42
CA ARG A 97 28.19 4.20 2.69
C ARG A 97 27.53 5.40 3.38
N ILE A 98 28.33 6.21 4.08
CA ILE A 98 27.85 7.43 4.74
C ILE A 98 27.44 8.44 3.67
N GLY A 99 26.29 9.10 3.86
CA GLY A 99 25.83 10.20 3.02
C GLY A 99 25.05 9.79 1.76
N CYS A 100 24.65 8.51 1.64
CA CYS A 100 23.83 8.04 0.53
C CYS A 100 22.84 6.95 0.98
N GLN A 101 21.78 6.77 0.20
CA GLN A 101 20.74 5.78 0.40
C GLN A 101 21.23 4.40 -0.05
N PHE A 102 21.25 3.45 0.87
CA PHE A 102 21.63 2.06 0.60
C PHE A 102 20.50 1.06 0.81
N ASP A 103 19.39 1.44 1.43
CA ASP A 103 18.17 0.65 1.46
C ASP A 103 16.93 1.54 1.42
N THR A 104 15.81 1.04 0.95
CA THR A 104 14.54 1.80 0.98
C THR A 104 13.37 0.88 0.64
N ALA A 105 12.16 1.35 0.94
CA ALA A 105 10.91 0.73 0.55
C ALA A 105 9.94 1.74 -0.06
N ALA A 106 9.19 1.33 -1.07
CA ALA A 106 8.09 2.13 -1.63
C ALA A 106 6.86 1.27 -1.91
N GLY A 107 5.68 1.83 -1.63
CA GLY A 107 4.39 1.20 -1.85
C GLY A 107 3.84 1.45 -3.26
N GLY A 108 3.19 0.44 -3.83
CA GLY A 108 2.42 0.59 -5.07
C GLY A 108 0.99 1.05 -4.82
N ARG A 109 0.38 1.67 -5.84
CA ARG A 109 -1.06 1.99 -5.83
C ARG A 109 -1.91 0.71 -5.78
N TYR A 110 -3.09 0.82 -5.19
CA TYR A 110 -4.07 -0.28 -5.23
C TYR A 110 -4.53 -0.56 -6.65
N THR A 111 -4.70 -1.84 -6.96
CA THR A 111 -4.97 -2.31 -8.31
C THR A 111 -5.74 -3.63 -8.31
N ARG A 112 -6.32 -3.98 -9.45
CA ARG A 112 -6.97 -5.28 -9.67
C ARG A 112 -5.92 -6.32 -10.08
N ALA A 113 -6.24 -7.59 -9.93
CA ALA A 113 -5.41 -8.65 -10.50
C ALA A 113 -5.34 -8.51 -12.03
N GLY A 114 -4.18 -8.82 -12.62
CA GLY A 114 -3.91 -8.69 -14.05
C GLY A 114 -3.59 -7.28 -14.54
N GLN A 115 -3.67 -6.26 -13.67
CA GLN A 115 -3.38 -4.87 -14.04
C GLN A 115 -1.91 -4.51 -13.79
N PRO A 116 -1.35 -3.54 -14.54
CA PRO A 116 0.01 -3.10 -14.35
C PRO A 116 0.18 -2.38 -13.01
N VAL A 117 1.33 -2.62 -12.37
CA VAL A 117 1.80 -1.94 -11.17
C VAL A 117 3.11 -1.25 -11.50
N ARG A 118 3.27 -0.03 -11.00
CA ARG A 118 4.52 0.74 -11.05
C ARG A 118 4.83 1.23 -9.65
N ILE A 119 5.99 0.87 -9.14
CA ILE A 119 6.54 1.36 -7.87
C ILE A 119 7.79 2.14 -8.21
N VAL A 120 7.85 3.40 -7.78
CA VAL A 120 8.99 4.28 -8.03
C VAL A 120 9.84 4.32 -6.76
N LEU A 121 11.11 3.99 -6.91
CA LEU A 121 12.13 4.16 -5.90
C LEU A 121 12.92 5.41 -6.28
N ASP A 122 12.56 6.54 -5.68
CA ASP A 122 13.17 7.85 -5.93
C ASP A 122 13.88 8.33 -4.67
N PRO A 123 15.21 8.46 -4.67
CA PRO A 123 15.95 8.91 -3.49
C PRO A 123 15.60 10.36 -3.13
N GLY A 124 15.15 11.19 -4.07
CA GLY A 124 14.73 12.57 -3.81
C GLY A 124 13.42 12.71 -3.04
N GLU A 125 12.59 11.66 -3.02
CA GLU A 125 11.28 11.63 -2.34
C GLU A 125 11.32 10.80 -1.03
N MET A 126 12.49 10.32 -0.64
CA MET A 126 12.68 9.48 0.55
C MET A 126 13.14 10.30 1.76
N GLU A 127 12.85 9.81 2.95
CA GLU A 127 13.44 10.34 4.18
C GLU A 127 14.92 9.93 4.25
N GLY A 128 15.82 10.90 4.41
CA GLY A 128 17.27 10.67 4.53
C GLY A 128 18.08 11.26 3.38
N PRO A 129 19.21 10.64 3.02
CA PRO A 129 20.03 11.08 1.89
C PRO A 129 19.24 11.02 0.57
N ASN A 130 19.38 12.07 -0.23
CA ASN A 130 18.65 12.23 -1.50
C ASN A 130 19.35 11.60 -2.71
N THR A 131 20.37 10.76 -2.49
CA THR A 131 21.13 10.08 -3.55
C THR A 131 21.40 8.63 -3.20
N TRP A 132 21.45 7.75 -4.19
CA TRP A 132 21.84 6.36 -4.03
C TRP A 132 23.34 6.19 -3.79
N CYS A 133 23.71 5.20 -2.99
CA CYS A 133 25.09 4.73 -2.97
C CYS A 133 25.45 4.04 -4.28
N SER A 134 26.66 4.24 -4.81
CA SER A 134 27.09 3.56 -6.03
C SER A 134 27.30 2.05 -5.81
N GLY A 135 26.95 1.26 -6.82
CA GLY A 135 27.13 -0.19 -6.87
C GLY A 135 25.82 -0.97 -7.10
N PRO A 136 25.86 -2.30 -6.92
CA PRO A 136 24.73 -3.18 -7.22
C PRO A 136 23.67 -3.19 -6.12
N PHE A 137 22.41 -3.08 -6.51
CA PHE A 137 21.25 -3.17 -5.62
C PHE A 137 20.46 -4.46 -5.87
N HIS A 138 20.02 -5.06 -4.78
CA HIS A 138 19.17 -6.25 -4.75
C HIS A 138 17.81 -5.90 -4.14
N GLY A 139 16.75 -6.18 -4.89
CA GLY A 139 15.40 -5.84 -4.52
C GLY A 139 14.45 -7.03 -4.46
N THR A 140 13.38 -6.83 -3.71
CA THR A 140 12.25 -7.76 -3.59
C THR A 140 10.95 -7.00 -3.74
N VAL A 141 9.99 -7.60 -4.44
CA VAL A 141 8.59 -7.17 -4.38
C VAL A 141 7.90 -8.06 -3.34
N LYS A 142 7.31 -7.44 -2.34
CA LYS A 142 6.55 -8.11 -1.28
C LYS A 142 5.08 -7.77 -1.42
N LEU A 143 4.25 -8.76 -1.15
CA LEU A 143 2.84 -8.54 -0.89
C LEU A 143 2.63 -8.42 0.62
N GLN A 144 2.13 -7.28 1.05
CA GLN A 144 1.76 -7.03 2.44
C GLN A 144 0.26 -7.23 2.64
N ILE A 145 -0.11 -7.85 3.76
CA ILE A 145 -1.50 -7.98 4.22
C ILE A 145 -1.56 -7.55 5.68
N GLY A 146 -2.46 -6.64 6.01
CA GLY A 146 -2.63 -6.15 7.38
C GLY A 146 -4.06 -5.70 7.65
N TYR A 147 -4.31 -5.17 8.84
CA TYR A 147 -5.59 -4.57 9.17
C TYR A 147 -5.76 -3.24 8.41
N ALA A 148 -6.96 -3.00 7.88
CA ALA A 148 -7.32 -1.73 7.28
C ALA A 148 -7.77 -0.77 8.39
N CYS A 149 -6.91 0.19 8.74
CA CYS A 149 -7.30 1.28 9.63
C CYS A 149 -8.41 2.13 8.99
N PRO A 150 -9.38 2.64 9.77
CA PRO A 150 -10.34 3.61 9.28
C PRO A 150 -9.64 4.90 8.83
N SER A 151 -10.28 5.66 7.94
CA SER A 151 -9.73 6.94 7.45
C SER A 151 -9.72 8.05 8.53
N HIS A 152 -10.54 7.90 9.57
CA HIS A 152 -10.63 8.81 10.71
C HIS A 152 -10.64 8.05 12.03
N GLY A 153 -10.13 8.69 13.08
CA GLY A 153 -10.05 8.13 14.42
C GLY A 153 -8.81 7.26 14.67
N ALA A 154 -8.74 6.67 15.85
CA ALA A 154 -7.62 5.83 16.24
C ALA A 154 -7.65 4.47 15.50
N CYS A 155 -6.49 4.02 15.04
CA CYS A 155 -6.36 2.68 14.48
C CYS A 155 -6.18 1.64 15.60
N HIS A 156 -7.28 1.02 16.03
CA HIS A 156 -7.26 -0.12 16.93
C HIS A 156 -7.37 -1.44 16.15
N ILE A 157 -6.31 -2.24 16.16
CA ILE A 157 -6.32 -3.56 15.53
C ILE A 157 -7.09 -4.53 16.45
N PRO A 158 -8.19 -5.15 16.00
CA PRO A 158 -8.98 -6.04 16.83
C PRO A 158 -8.16 -7.22 17.36
N LYS A 159 -8.39 -7.58 18.64
CA LYS A 159 -7.82 -8.79 19.23
C LYS A 159 -8.21 -10.00 18.39
N GLY A 160 -7.22 -10.80 17.97
CA GLY A 160 -7.43 -11.97 17.12
C GLY A 160 -7.32 -11.71 15.60
N PHE A 161 -7.07 -10.47 15.16
CA PHE A 161 -6.65 -10.24 13.78
C PHE A 161 -5.27 -10.89 13.54
N PRO A 162 -5.12 -11.79 12.57
CA PRO A 162 -3.89 -12.55 12.42
C PRO A 162 -2.74 -11.68 11.92
N ARG A 163 -1.55 -11.92 12.46
CA ARG A 163 -0.31 -11.31 11.99
C ARG A 163 0.19 -12.10 10.79
N ILE A 164 0.00 -11.57 9.59
CA ILE A 164 0.49 -12.17 8.36
C ILE A 164 1.87 -11.60 8.05
N ARG A 165 2.84 -12.49 7.84
CA ARG A 165 4.17 -12.09 7.37
C ARG A 165 4.09 -11.63 5.92
N PRO A 166 4.78 -10.55 5.53
CA PRO A 166 4.92 -10.18 4.13
C PRO A 166 5.42 -11.37 3.29
N GLN A 167 4.83 -11.57 2.12
CA GLN A 167 5.21 -12.65 1.20
C GLN A 167 6.03 -12.07 0.05
N THR A 168 7.27 -12.53 -0.14
CA THR A 168 8.06 -12.17 -1.32
C THR A 168 7.44 -12.81 -2.56
N VAL A 169 7.09 -12.00 -3.55
CA VAL A 169 6.46 -12.42 -4.80
C VAL A 169 7.36 -12.23 -6.02
N GLY A 170 8.45 -11.49 -5.90
CA GLY A 170 9.41 -11.30 -6.98
C GLY A 170 10.73 -10.73 -6.49
N HIS A 171 11.76 -10.89 -7.31
CA HIS A 171 13.10 -10.36 -7.08
C HIS A 171 13.50 -9.47 -8.25
N PHE A 172 14.34 -8.47 -7.98
CA PHE A 172 14.88 -7.60 -9.01
C PHE A 172 16.25 -7.06 -8.63
N ARG A 173 16.96 -6.48 -9.60
CA ARG A 173 18.28 -5.87 -9.41
C ARG A 173 18.45 -4.66 -10.33
N PHE A 174 19.27 -3.71 -9.90
CA PHE A 174 19.76 -2.59 -10.71
C PHE A 174 21.13 -2.15 -10.20
N GLU A 175 21.76 -1.23 -10.90
CA GLU A 175 23.10 -0.74 -10.59
C GLU A 175 23.15 0.78 -10.59
N ILE A 176 23.92 1.37 -9.69
CA ILE A 176 24.17 2.81 -9.65
C ILE A 176 25.64 3.08 -9.94
N GLN A 177 25.89 3.93 -10.92
CA GLN A 177 27.21 4.34 -11.39
C GLN A 177 27.47 5.80 -10.97
N GLN A 178 28.75 6.16 -10.85
CA GLN A 178 29.17 7.55 -10.57
C GLN A 178 29.29 8.34 -11.86
#